data_AF-A0A7K3BEI9-F1
#
_entry.id   AF-A0A7K3BEI9-F1
#
_cell.length_a   1.000
_cell.length_b   1.000
_cell.length_c   1.000
_cell.angle_alpha   90.00
_cell.angle_beta   90.00
_cell.angle_gamma   90.00
#
_symmetry.space_group_name_H-M   'P 1'
#
loop_
_entity.id
_entity.type
_entity.pdbx_description
1 polymer ?
#
loop_
_entity_poly.entity_id
_entity_poly.type
_entity_poly.pdbx_seq_one_letter_code
_entity_poly.pdbx_strand_id
1 'polypeptide(L)'
;MAVSAKYRRSAVVAGVTVLTPLALMAVAGPAKAADNGVWDRIAGCESGGNWHINTGNGYYGGLQFSAGTWRAYGGTAYAATADRASREQQIAVATKVQRAQGWGAWPTCSARAGAYGSAPGRGTAPAAPKAKRHTAPAPAKQSRGTGGHADRGESRPEGHGNYSVRGGDTLSGIAAAHGTTWKKLYAVNRSVIGADPNLILPGQRLTV
;
A
#
# COMPACT_ATOMS: atom_id res chain seq x y z
N MET A 1 68.78 -14.94 41.48
CA MET A 1 68.23 -16.21 40.94
C MET A 1 67.46 -16.92 42.05
N ALA A 2 66.41 -17.67 41.68
CA ALA A 2 65.54 -18.52 42.51
C ALA A 2 64.25 -17.88 43.07
N VAL A 3 63.18 -18.17 42.33
CA VAL A 3 61.74 -18.07 42.61
C VAL A 3 61.34 -19.14 43.64
N SER A 4 60.36 -18.89 44.51
CA SER A 4 59.39 -19.94 44.91
C SER A 4 58.19 -19.37 45.68
N ALA A 5 57.02 -19.70 45.15
CA ALA A 5 55.70 -19.20 45.49
C ALA A 5 55.14 -19.81 46.79
N LYS A 6 54.48 -18.99 47.61
CA LYS A 6 53.55 -19.48 48.66
C LYS A 6 52.12 -19.21 48.20
N TYR A 7 51.50 -20.23 47.61
CA TYR A 7 50.07 -20.32 47.40
C TYR A 7 49.47 -21.16 48.51
N ARG A 8 48.63 -20.56 49.37
CA ARG A 8 47.43 -21.17 49.98
C ARG A 8 46.49 -20.04 50.40
N ARG A 9 45.48 -19.74 49.58
CA ARG A 9 44.32 -18.95 50.02
C ARG A 9 43.14 -19.90 50.09
N SER A 10 42.62 -20.05 51.30
CA SER A 10 41.45 -20.83 51.65
C SER A 10 40.24 -20.40 50.83
N ALA A 11 39.54 -21.38 50.28
CA ALA A 11 38.10 -21.30 50.05
C ALA A 11 37.41 -21.39 51.45
N VAL A 12 36.18 -20.94 51.73
CA VAL A 12 34.92 -21.06 51.01
C VAL A 12 33.87 -20.22 51.80
N VAL A 13 32.95 -19.58 51.07
CA VAL A 13 31.50 -19.40 51.31
C VAL A 13 31.00 -18.67 52.57
N ALA A 14 30.25 -17.58 52.36
CA ALA A 14 28.80 -17.50 52.58
C ALA A 14 28.30 -16.05 52.39
N GLY A 15 27.43 -15.83 51.42
CA GLY A 15 26.81 -14.52 51.22
C GLY A 15 25.90 -14.49 50.00
N VAL A 16 24.74 -15.15 50.08
CA VAL A 16 23.66 -15.04 49.11
C VAL A 16 23.16 -13.60 49.11
N THR A 17 23.35 -12.87 48.01
CA THR A 17 22.54 -11.69 47.69
C THR A 17 21.88 -11.89 46.34
N VAL A 18 20.63 -11.48 46.30
CA VAL A 18 19.58 -11.91 45.38
C VAL A 18 19.86 -11.47 43.94
N LEU A 19 19.61 -12.40 43.01
CA LEU A 19 19.51 -12.18 41.56
C LEU A 19 18.54 -11.04 41.24
N THR A 20 19.04 -9.99 40.58
CA THR A 20 18.29 -9.35 39.48
C THR A 20 19.30 -8.89 38.43
N PRO A 21 19.31 -9.46 37.20
CA PRO A 21 19.87 -8.71 36.08
C PRO A 21 19.06 -7.42 35.98
N LEU A 22 19.73 -6.26 35.88
CA LEU A 22 19.05 -5.00 35.56
C LEU A 22 18.32 -5.17 34.23
N ALA A 23 17.02 -5.46 34.33
CA ALA A 23 16.10 -5.44 33.22
C ALA A 23 15.94 -3.98 32.77
N LEU A 24 16.31 -3.76 31.52
CA LEU A 24 16.15 -2.54 30.74
C LEU A 24 14.70 -2.04 30.83
N MET A 25 14.49 -0.81 31.31
CA MET A 25 13.21 -0.09 31.14
C MET A 25 13.48 1.19 30.34
N ALA A 26 13.74 1.01 29.05
CA ALA A 26 13.50 2.08 28.09
C ALA A 26 11.98 2.28 28.03
N VAL A 27 11.48 3.36 28.65
CA VAL A 27 10.11 3.81 28.42
C VAL A 27 10.02 4.30 26.98
N ALA A 28 9.69 3.40 26.07
CA ALA A 28 9.22 3.78 24.75
C ALA A 28 7.85 4.44 24.94
N GLY A 29 7.85 5.76 25.15
CA GLY A 29 6.63 6.56 24.97
C GLY A 29 6.07 6.27 23.57
N PRO A 30 4.74 6.30 23.37
CA PRO A 30 4.19 6.08 22.05
C PRO A 30 4.79 7.12 21.10
N ALA A 31 5.52 6.68 20.08
CA ALA A 31 5.98 7.52 18.99
C ALA A 31 4.77 8.18 18.32
N LYS A 32 4.45 9.41 18.75
CA LYS A 32 3.36 10.21 18.19
C LYS A 32 3.82 10.76 16.85
N ALA A 33 3.24 10.23 15.77
CA ALA A 33 2.58 11.01 14.71
C ALA A 33 3.36 12.13 13.97
N ALA A 34 4.70 12.13 13.94
CA ALA A 34 5.45 13.11 13.15
C ALA A 34 5.37 12.82 11.63
N ASP A 35 5.41 11.54 11.23
CA ASP A 35 5.45 11.15 9.81
C ASP A 35 4.10 11.23 9.09
N ASN A 36 3.01 11.37 9.86
CA ASN A 36 1.64 11.45 9.35
C ASN A 36 1.20 12.88 9.01
N GLY A 37 1.90 13.90 9.53
CA GLY A 37 1.47 15.30 9.44
C GLY A 37 1.52 15.90 8.04
N VAL A 38 2.35 15.38 7.13
CA VAL A 38 2.31 15.78 5.72
C VAL A 38 1.03 15.26 5.06
N TRP A 39 0.71 13.98 5.25
CA TRP A 39 -0.48 13.37 4.68
C TRP A 39 -1.78 13.92 5.25
N ASP A 40 -1.81 14.28 6.54
CA ASP A 40 -2.94 14.99 7.15
C ASP A 40 -3.13 16.39 6.58
N ARG A 41 -2.05 17.14 6.32
CA ARG A 41 -2.14 18.46 5.70
C ARG A 41 -2.60 18.39 4.25
N ILE A 42 -2.14 17.37 3.50
CA ILE A 42 -2.66 17.09 2.16
C ILE A 42 -4.14 16.76 2.26
N ALA A 43 -4.55 15.85 3.14
CA ALA A 43 -5.96 15.51 3.31
C ALA A 43 -6.81 16.71 3.75
N GLY A 44 -6.27 17.60 4.58
CA GLY A 44 -6.90 18.87 4.95
C GLY A 44 -7.18 19.77 3.75
N CYS A 45 -6.28 19.78 2.77
CA CYS A 45 -6.43 20.52 1.52
C CYS A 45 -7.34 19.81 0.50
N GLU A 46 -7.27 18.48 0.41
CA GLU A 46 -7.98 17.66 -0.59
C GLU A 46 -9.44 17.37 -0.21
N SER A 47 -9.70 17.07 1.07
CA SER A 47 -11.01 16.59 1.56
C SER A 47 -11.53 17.34 2.78
N GLY A 48 -10.84 18.41 3.21
CA GLY A 48 -11.09 19.03 4.51
C GLY A 48 -10.71 18.13 5.69
N GLY A 49 -9.90 17.09 5.45
CA GLY A 49 -9.47 16.12 6.46
C GLY A 49 -10.44 14.94 6.68
N ASN A 50 -11.48 14.82 5.86
CA ASN A 50 -12.43 13.72 5.97
C ASN A 50 -11.94 12.47 5.20
N TRP A 51 -11.37 11.53 5.95
CA TRP A 51 -10.83 10.27 5.39
C TRP A 51 -11.87 9.33 4.79
N HIS A 52 -13.15 9.52 5.11
CA HIS A 52 -14.25 8.70 4.62
C HIS A 52 -15.13 9.46 3.62
N ILE A 53 -14.64 10.56 3.06
CA ILE A 53 -15.42 11.36 2.12
C ILE A 53 -15.72 10.59 0.83
N ASN A 54 -16.97 10.71 0.38
CA ASN A 54 -17.42 10.22 -0.91
C ASN A 54 -18.57 11.12 -1.37
N THR A 55 -18.23 12.13 -2.18
CA THR A 55 -19.20 13.12 -2.69
C THR A 55 -19.81 12.71 -4.03
N GLY A 56 -19.46 11.52 -4.56
CA GLY A 56 -19.89 11.08 -5.88
C GLY A 56 -19.14 11.72 -7.06
N ASN A 57 -18.06 12.46 -6.81
CA ASN A 57 -17.24 13.10 -7.85
C ASN A 57 -16.20 12.16 -8.52
N GLY A 58 -16.26 10.86 -8.24
CA GLY A 58 -15.33 9.85 -8.77
C GLY A 58 -14.02 9.71 -7.98
N TYR A 59 -13.84 10.48 -6.91
CA TYR A 59 -12.70 10.39 -5.99
C TYR A 59 -13.16 9.98 -4.59
N TYR A 60 -12.28 9.32 -3.87
CA TYR A 60 -12.61 8.64 -2.63
C TYR A 60 -11.58 8.94 -1.53
N GLY A 61 -12.10 9.15 -0.33
CA GLY A 61 -11.32 9.22 0.90
C GLY A 61 -10.48 10.49 1.04
N GLY A 62 -9.67 10.51 2.10
CA GLY A 62 -9.03 11.74 2.58
C GLY A 62 -8.05 12.36 1.60
N LEU A 63 -7.43 11.52 0.76
CA LEU A 63 -6.45 11.91 -0.25
C LEU A 63 -7.03 11.93 -1.67
N GLN A 64 -8.36 11.90 -1.80
CA GLN A 64 -9.03 12.01 -3.10
C GLN A 64 -8.49 11.02 -4.14
N PHE A 65 -8.46 9.73 -3.81
CA PHE A 65 -8.03 8.71 -4.75
C PHE A 65 -9.07 8.47 -5.83
N SER A 66 -8.66 8.39 -7.10
CA SER A 66 -9.51 7.77 -8.11
C SER A 66 -9.62 6.25 -7.85
N ALA A 67 -10.74 5.63 -8.22
CA ALA A 67 -10.90 4.17 -8.11
C ALA A 67 -9.82 3.41 -8.91
N GLY A 68 -9.36 3.97 -10.03
CA GLY A 68 -8.30 3.42 -10.86
C GLY A 68 -6.96 3.39 -10.13
N THR A 69 -6.52 4.54 -9.61
CA THR A 69 -5.26 4.66 -8.84
C THR A 69 -5.31 3.79 -7.58
N TRP A 70 -6.43 3.80 -6.86
CA TRP A 70 -6.61 2.97 -5.67
C TRP A 70 -6.36 1.48 -5.97
N ARG A 71 -6.96 0.96 -7.03
CA ARG A 71 -6.76 -0.43 -7.46
C ARG A 71 -5.34 -0.68 -7.97
N ALA A 72 -4.79 0.23 -8.78
CA ALA A 72 -3.46 0.11 -9.37
C ALA A 72 -2.35 -0.05 -8.32
N TYR A 73 -2.48 0.64 -7.18
CA TYR A 73 -1.48 0.62 -6.11
C TYR A 73 -1.82 -0.35 -4.96
N GLY A 74 -2.76 -1.27 -5.22
CA GLY A 74 -3.10 -2.38 -4.32
C GLY A 74 -4.00 -1.99 -3.15
N GLY A 75 -4.70 -0.86 -3.23
CA GLY A 75 -5.66 -0.43 -2.21
C GLY A 75 -6.87 -1.35 -2.07
N THR A 76 -7.21 -2.10 -3.11
CA THR A 76 -8.29 -3.12 -3.08
C THR A 76 -8.03 -4.26 -2.11
N ALA A 77 -6.79 -4.44 -1.64
CA ALA A 77 -6.48 -5.36 -0.55
C ALA A 77 -7.02 -4.87 0.81
N TYR A 78 -7.27 -3.57 0.95
CA TYR A 78 -7.82 -2.96 2.16
C TYR A 78 -9.32 -2.73 2.06
N ALA A 79 -9.78 -2.14 0.96
CA ALA A 79 -11.20 -1.89 0.70
C ALA A 79 -11.47 -1.66 -0.80
N ALA A 80 -12.71 -1.82 -1.24
CA ALA A 80 -13.06 -1.61 -2.66
C ALA A 80 -12.71 -0.21 -3.18
N THR A 81 -12.87 0.81 -2.33
CA THR A 81 -12.59 2.23 -2.60
C THR A 81 -11.91 2.86 -1.38
N ALA A 82 -11.19 3.96 -1.57
CA ALA A 82 -10.35 4.54 -0.52
C ALA A 82 -11.15 5.06 0.68
N ASP A 83 -12.35 5.61 0.48
CA ASP A 83 -13.27 6.08 1.52
C ASP A 83 -13.68 4.98 2.51
N ARG A 84 -13.61 3.71 2.09
CA ARG A 84 -13.91 2.54 2.92
C ARG A 84 -12.69 1.95 3.62
N ALA A 85 -11.49 2.46 3.33
CA ALA A 85 -10.26 2.06 3.99
C ALA A 85 -9.94 3.02 5.16
N SER A 86 -9.22 2.51 6.15
CA SER A 86 -8.71 3.36 7.22
C SER A 86 -7.74 4.41 6.68
N ARG A 87 -7.63 5.52 7.39
CA ARG A 87 -6.65 6.58 7.11
C ARG A 87 -5.24 6.01 6.87
N GLU A 88 -4.76 5.13 7.72
CA GLU A 88 -3.42 4.55 7.64
C GLU A 88 -3.24 3.68 6.39
N GLN A 89 -4.29 2.98 5.98
CA GLN A 89 -4.30 2.18 4.76
C GLN A 89 -4.24 3.08 3.52
N GLN A 90 -4.99 4.19 3.54
CA GLN A 90 -4.91 5.19 2.48
C GLN A 90 -3.52 5.80 2.36
N ILE A 91 -2.89 6.14 3.49
CA ILE A 91 -1.51 6.65 3.52
C ILE A 91 -0.51 5.61 3.02
N ALA A 92 -0.70 4.32 3.33
CA ALA A 92 0.16 3.26 2.82
C ALA A 92 0.12 3.17 1.29
N VAL A 93 -1.08 3.27 0.70
CA VAL A 93 -1.26 3.33 -0.76
C VAL A 93 -0.67 4.63 -1.33
N ALA A 94 -0.92 5.77 -0.68
CA ALA A 94 -0.39 7.06 -1.07
C ALA A 94 1.13 7.12 -1.06
N THR A 95 1.76 6.46 -0.10
CA THR A 95 3.22 6.33 -0.01
C THR A 95 3.77 5.54 -1.20
N LYS A 96 3.07 4.48 -1.65
CA LYS A 96 3.47 3.73 -2.85
C LYS A 96 3.34 4.60 -4.11
N VAL A 97 2.24 5.34 -4.21
CA VAL A 97 1.99 6.29 -5.30
C VAL A 97 3.09 7.35 -5.34
N GLN A 98 3.38 7.99 -4.21
CA GLN A 98 4.43 9.00 -4.10
C GLN A 98 5.81 8.45 -4.46
N ARG A 99 6.13 7.21 -4.07
CA ARG A 99 7.41 6.60 -4.47
C ARG A 99 7.50 6.31 -5.96
N ALA A 100 6.38 6.10 -6.63
CA ALA A 100 6.33 5.82 -8.06
C ALA A 100 6.33 7.09 -8.92
N GLN A 101 5.61 8.14 -8.51
CA GLN A 101 5.39 9.34 -9.33
C GLN A 101 5.74 10.68 -8.64
N GLY A 102 6.31 10.62 -7.44
CA GLY A 102 6.57 11.79 -6.62
C GLY A 102 5.29 12.46 -6.12
N TRP A 103 5.43 13.70 -5.64
CA TRP A 103 4.31 14.51 -5.13
C TRP A 103 3.38 15.06 -6.23
N GLY A 104 3.68 14.81 -7.51
CA GLY A 104 2.87 15.25 -8.66
C GLY A 104 1.47 14.65 -8.71
N ALA A 105 1.21 13.60 -7.92
CA ALA A 105 -0.11 13.04 -7.69
C ALA A 105 -1.08 14.00 -6.97
N TRP A 106 -0.52 14.94 -6.18
CA TRP A 106 -1.23 15.93 -5.39
C TRP A 106 -0.51 17.29 -5.54
N PRO A 107 -0.45 17.90 -6.73
CA PRO A 107 0.50 18.97 -7.04
C PRO A 107 0.29 20.21 -6.16
N THR A 108 -0.96 20.68 -6.03
CA THR A 108 -1.28 21.88 -5.27
C THR A 108 -1.25 21.64 -3.76
N CYS A 109 -1.87 20.55 -3.30
CA CYS A 109 -1.98 20.26 -1.89
C CYS A 109 -0.68 19.74 -1.27
N SER A 110 0.17 19.03 -2.02
CA SER A 110 1.52 18.67 -1.56
C SER A 110 2.41 19.90 -1.39
N ALA A 111 2.37 20.84 -2.35
CA ALA A 111 3.10 22.10 -2.24
C ALA A 111 2.63 22.89 -1.00
N ARG A 112 1.31 23.00 -0.79
CA ARG A 112 0.72 23.67 0.38
C ARG A 112 1.05 22.95 1.69
N ALA A 113 1.16 21.63 1.66
CA ALA A 113 1.59 20.81 2.80
C ALA A 113 3.12 20.84 3.01
N GLY A 114 3.89 21.57 2.19
CA GLY A 114 5.35 21.59 2.27
C GLY A 114 5.97 20.21 2.08
N ALA A 115 5.34 19.37 1.25
CA ALA A 115 5.79 18.02 0.97
C ALA A 115 6.83 18.04 -0.16
N TYR A 116 8.05 17.60 0.12
CA TYR A 116 9.14 17.51 -0.84
C TYR A 116 9.98 16.26 -0.57
N GLY A 117 10.79 15.84 -1.54
CA GLY A 117 11.62 14.64 -1.40
C GLY A 117 10.80 13.35 -1.31
N SER A 118 11.26 12.38 -0.54
CA SER A 118 10.55 11.11 -0.33
C SER A 118 9.34 11.29 0.60
N ALA A 119 8.27 10.54 0.36
CA ALA A 119 7.18 10.46 1.32
C ALA A 119 7.73 10.04 2.68
N PRO A 120 7.28 10.67 3.78
CA PRO A 120 7.65 10.25 5.12
C PRO A 120 7.21 8.80 5.27
N GLY A 121 8.21 7.91 5.24
CA GLY A 121 8.01 6.49 5.42
C GLY A 121 8.11 6.22 6.89
N ARG A 122 7.17 5.43 7.42
CA ARG A 122 7.47 4.66 8.63
C ARG A 122 8.80 3.95 8.39
N GLY A 123 9.81 4.28 9.19
CA GLY A 123 10.90 3.35 9.44
C GLY A 123 10.27 2.00 9.73
N THR A 124 10.61 1.01 8.92
CA THR A 124 10.29 -0.41 9.06
C THR A 124 8.93 -0.69 9.70
N ALA A 125 7.86 -0.74 8.91
CA ALA A 125 6.61 -1.32 9.38
C ALA A 125 6.88 -2.76 9.86
N PRO A 126 6.59 -3.13 11.13
CA PRO A 126 6.56 -4.53 11.51
C PRO A 126 5.49 -5.23 10.67
N ALA A 127 5.78 -6.47 10.27
CA ALA A 127 4.83 -7.34 9.62
C ALA A 127 3.47 -7.29 10.36
N ALA A 128 2.40 -7.14 9.60
CA ALA A 128 1.04 -7.09 10.12
C ALA A 128 0.80 -8.23 11.14
N PRO A 129 0.28 -7.97 12.35
CA PRO A 129 -0.29 -9.05 13.13
C PRO A 129 -1.50 -9.56 12.36
N LYS A 130 -1.49 -10.86 12.04
CA LYS A 130 -2.66 -11.56 11.49
C LYS A 130 -3.85 -11.23 12.38
N ALA A 131 -4.82 -10.49 11.86
CA ALA A 131 -6.08 -10.25 12.54
C ALA A 131 -6.68 -11.61 12.91
N LYS A 132 -6.81 -11.88 14.21
CA LYS A 132 -7.58 -13.01 14.71
C LYS A 132 -9.02 -12.80 14.25
N ARG A 133 -9.58 -13.80 13.56
CA ARG A 133 -11.00 -13.87 13.23
C ARG A 133 -11.79 -13.69 14.51
N HIS A 134 -12.55 -12.61 14.59
CA HIS A 134 -13.65 -12.52 15.54
C HIS A 134 -14.78 -13.38 14.95
N THR A 135 -14.99 -14.54 15.54
CA THR A 135 -16.11 -15.44 15.29
C THR A 135 -17.40 -14.74 15.67
N ALA A 136 -18.20 -14.35 14.69
CA ALA A 136 -19.62 -14.05 14.88
C ALA A 136 -20.44 -15.32 14.53
N PRO A 137 -21.44 -15.71 15.34
CA PRO A 137 -22.17 -16.96 15.14
C PRO A 137 -23.19 -16.84 13.99
N ALA A 138 -23.34 -17.95 13.28
CA ALA A 138 -24.28 -18.12 12.17
C ALA A 138 -25.76 -18.10 12.61
N PRO A 139 -26.67 -17.81 11.67
CA PRO A 139 -27.93 -18.53 11.59
C PRO A 139 -28.13 -19.24 10.24
N ALA A 140 -29.12 -20.12 10.26
CA ALA A 140 -29.29 -21.31 9.43
C ALA A 140 -29.83 -21.09 8.00
N LYS A 141 -29.65 -22.17 7.24
CA LYS A 141 -30.08 -22.54 5.89
C LYS A 141 -31.56 -22.27 5.56
N GLN A 142 -31.83 -22.01 4.27
CA GLN A 142 -32.80 -22.66 3.33
C GLN A 142 -33.07 -21.67 2.17
N SER A 143 -33.28 -22.01 0.89
CA SER A 143 -33.43 -23.27 0.16
C SER A 143 -33.24 -23.00 -1.35
N ARG A 144 -33.09 -24.10 -2.10
CA ARG A 144 -32.96 -24.25 -3.57
C ARG A 144 -33.90 -23.39 -4.43
N GLY A 145 -33.36 -22.95 -5.57
CA GLY A 145 -34.11 -22.66 -6.79
C GLY A 145 -33.23 -22.92 -8.02
N THR A 146 -33.45 -24.06 -8.68
CA THR A 146 -32.90 -24.40 -10.00
C THR A 146 -33.66 -23.63 -11.08
N GLY A 147 -32.93 -22.93 -11.94
CA GLY A 147 -33.46 -22.32 -13.16
C GLY A 147 -32.32 -21.94 -14.08
N GLY A 148 -32.03 -22.79 -15.07
CA GLY A 148 -31.05 -22.50 -16.10
C GLY A 148 -31.60 -21.50 -17.10
N HIS A 149 -30.73 -20.61 -17.60
CA HIS A 149 -30.84 -20.04 -18.93
C HIS A 149 -29.42 -19.85 -19.49
N ALA A 150 -29.21 -20.50 -20.63
CA ALA A 150 -28.08 -20.31 -21.51
C ALA A 150 -28.07 -18.89 -22.11
N ASP A 151 -26.86 -18.45 -22.44
CA ASP A 151 -26.45 -17.42 -23.39
C ASP A 151 -27.36 -16.20 -23.63
N ARG A 152 -26.90 -15.04 -23.15
CA ARG A 152 -26.95 -13.79 -23.93
C ARG A 152 -25.92 -12.80 -23.38
N GLY A 153 -24.84 -12.56 -24.14
CA GLY A 153 -23.92 -11.47 -23.86
C GLY A 153 -24.57 -10.11 -24.06
N GLU A 154 -24.08 -9.11 -23.33
CA GLU A 154 -23.99 -7.72 -23.79
C GLU A 154 -23.07 -6.91 -22.85
N SER A 155 -21.87 -6.60 -23.36
CA SER A 155 -21.19 -5.30 -23.20
C SER A 155 -20.64 -4.87 -21.83
N ARG A 156 -19.57 -5.55 -21.38
CA ARG A 156 -18.46 -4.86 -20.70
C ARG A 156 -17.58 -4.25 -21.79
N PRO A 157 -17.17 -2.97 -21.72
CA PRO A 157 -16.13 -2.47 -22.62
C PRO A 157 -14.79 -3.06 -22.17
N GLU A 158 -14.61 -4.36 -22.41
CA GLU A 158 -13.32 -5.00 -22.39
C GLU A 158 -12.60 -4.50 -23.62
N GLY A 159 -11.54 -3.72 -23.42
CA GLY A 159 -10.57 -3.49 -24.47
C GLY A 159 -10.19 -4.85 -25.06
N HIS A 160 -10.51 -5.05 -26.33
CA HIS A 160 -10.27 -6.25 -27.12
C HIS A 160 -8.78 -6.35 -27.47
N GLY A 161 -7.94 -6.36 -26.44
CA GLY A 161 -6.51 -6.54 -26.56
C GLY A 161 -6.12 -8.01 -26.43
N ASN A 162 -5.30 -8.51 -27.34
CA ASN A 162 -4.70 -9.84 -27.32
C ASN A 162 -3.58 -10.00 -26.27
N TYR A 163 -3.11 -8.91 -25.65
CA TYR A 163 -2.07 -8.91 -24.62
C TYR A 163 -2.57 -8.40 -23.28
N SER A 164 -2.19 -9.06 -22.18
CA SER A 164 -2.45 -8.59 -20.82
C SER A 164 -1.15 -8.09 -20.19
N VAL A 165 -1.10 -6.81 -19.85
CA VAL A 165 0.04 -6.17 -19.19
C VAL A 165 0.34 -6.88 -17.87
N ARG A 166 1.61 -7.19 -17.63
CA ARG A 166 2.14 -7.81 -16.41
C ARG A 166 2.86 -6.76 -15.57
N GLY A 167 3.05 -7.09 -14.29
CA GLY A 167 3.88 -6.26 -13.40
C GLY A 167 5.30 -6.17 -13.92
N GLY A 168 5.76 -4.95 -14.23
CA GLY A 168 7.09 -4.68 -14.77
C GLY A 168 7.15 -4.46 -16.28
N ASP A 169 6.04 -4.61 -17.00
CA ASP A 169 6.01 -4.29 -18.42
C ASP A 169 6.09 -2.78 -18.69
N THR A 170 6.65 -2.44 -19.84
CA THR A 170 6.62 -1.10 -20.41
C THR A 170 6.07 -1.18 -21.83
N LEU A 171 5.45 -0.11 -22.35
CA LEU A 171 5.00 -0.11 -23.75
C LEU A 171 6.14 -0.39 -24.72
N SER A 172 7.35 0.10 -24.42
CA SER A 172 8.56 -0.16 -25.19
C SER A 172 8.95 -1.64 -25.18
N GLY A 173 8.92 -2.29 -24.01
CA GLY A 173 9.24 -3.71 -23.87
C GLY A 173 8.22 -4.60 -24.58
N ILE A 174 6.93 -4.32 -24.42
CA ILE A 174 5.86 -5.04 -25.11
C ILE A 174 5.98 -4.83 -26.62
N ALA A 175 6.12 -3.58 -27.07
CA ALA A 175 6.25 -3.28 -28.49
C ALA A 175 7.45 -3.98 -29.14
N ALA A 176 8.61 -3.98 -28.48
CA ALA A 176 9.80 -4.67 -28.95
C ALA A 176 9.60 -6.19 -29.05
N ALA A 177 8.94 -6.80 -28.06
CA ALA A 177 8.62 -8.24 -28.08
C ALA A 177 7.67 -8.64 -29.20
N HIS A 178 6.85 -7.69 -29.68
CA HIS A 178 5.84 -7.89 -30.73
C HIS A 178 6.24 -7.27 -32.08
N GLY A 179 7.51 -6.86 -32.25
CA GLY A 179 8.00 -6.34 -33.53
C GLY A 179 7.38 -5.02 -33.97
N THR A 180 6.87 -4.22 -33.03
CA THR A 180 6.25 -2.91 -33.27
C THR A 180 6.96 -1.81 -32.47
N THR A 181 6.46 -0.57 -32.55
CA THR A 181 6.96 0.55 -31.75
C THR A 181 5.95 0.95 -30.68
N TRP A 182 6.43 1.43 -29.54
CA TRP A 182 5.57 1.88 -28.44
C TRP A 182 4.58 2.96 -28.87
N LYS A 183 4.96 3.82 -29.83
CA LYS A 183 4.10 4.87 -30.40
C LYS A 183 2.90 4.28 -31.14
N LYS A 184 3.16 3.27 -31.96
CA LYS A 184 2.12 2.55 -32.71
C LYS A 184 1.22 1.76 -31.76
N LEU A 185 1.81 1.10 -30.77
CA LEU A 185 1.08 0.38 -29.73
C LEU A 185 0.19 1.33 -28.91
N TYR A 186 0.69 2.51 -28.53
CA TYR A 186 -0.09 3.52 -27.83
C TYR A 186 -1.24 4.07 -28.68
N ALA A 187 -1.00 4.38 -29.96
CA ALA A 187 -2.02 4.95 -30.83
C ALA A 187 -3.26 4.05 -30.95
N VAL A 188 -3.06 2.74 -31.05
CA VAL A 188 -4.15 1.74 -31.14
C VAL A 188 -4.86 1.56 -29.80
N ASN A 189 -4.17 1.80 -28.68
CA ASN A 189 -4.68 1.55 -27.33
C ASN A 189 -4.96 2.82 -26.52
N ARG A 190 -4.98 3.99 -27.16
CA ARG A 190 -5.13 5.30 -26.49
C ARG A 190 -6.42 5.40 -25.68
N SER A 191 -7.49 4.76 -26.15
CA SER A 191 -8.77 4.64 -25.44
C SER A 191 -8.67 3.87 -24.12
N VAL A 192 -7.70 2.95 -24.00
CA VAL A 192 -7.49 2.10 -22.81
C VAL A 192 -6.36 2.65 -21.92
N ILE A 193 -5.30 3.20 -22.51
CA ILE A 193 -4.12 3.74 -21.81
C ILE A 193 -4.39 5.16 -21.29
N GLY A 194 -5.23 5.94 -21.96
CA GLY A 194 -5.51 7.33 -21.60
C GLY A 194 -4.44 8.29 -22.12
N ALA A 195 -4.34 9.45 -21.48
CA ALA A 195 -3.47 10.55 -21.93
C ALA A 195 -1.97 10.25 -21.80
N ASP A 196 -1.59 9.37 -20.87
CA ASP A 196 -0.19 9.09 -20.55
C ASP A 196 0.30 7.74 -21.11
N PRO A 197 1.12 7.71 -22.17
CA PRO A 197 1.62 6.47 -22.76
C PRO A 197 2.54 5.68 -21.83
N ASN A 198 3.19 6.31 -20.86
CA ASN A 198 4.07 5.61 -19.92
C ASN A 198 3.31 4.90 -18.79
N LEU A 199 2.00 5.11 -18.67
CA LEU A 199 1.17 4.53 -17.62
C LEU A 199 0.38 3.35 -18.16
N ILE A 200 0.98 2.16 -18.15
CA ILE A 200 0.27 0.89 -18.38
C ILE A 200 0.15 0.11 -17.08
N LEU A 201 -1.04 -0.41 -16.81
CA LEU A 201 -1.35 -1.07 -15.54
C LEU A 201 -1.40 -2.59 -15.71
N PRO A 202 -0.88 -3.39 -14.75
CA PRO A 202 -1.05 -4.83 -14.80
C PRO A 202 -2.52 -5.25 -14.90
N GLY A 203 -2.82 -6.20 -15.79
CA GLY A 203 -4.18 -6.64 -16.13
C GLY A 203 -4.88 -5.79 -17.19
N GLN A 204 -4.28 -4.69 -17.64
CA GLN A 204 -4.78 -3.90 -18.76
C GLN A 204 -4.62 -4.69 -20.06
N ARG A 205 -5.68 -4.72 -20.88
CA ARG A 205 -5.65 -5.43 -22.17
C ARG A 205 -5.23 -4.47 -23.28
N LEU A 206 -4.15 -4.81 -23.98
CA LEU A 206 -3.60 -4.06 -25.10
C LEU A 206 -3.69 -4.89 -26.38
N THR A 207 -4.03 -4.23 -27.47
CA THR A 207 -3.94 -4.77 -28.84
C THR A 207 -2.50 -4.62 -29.30
N VAL A 208 -1.75 -5.72 -29.41
CA VAL A 208 -0.34 -5.80 -29.82
C VAL A 208 -0.18 -6.41 -31.20
#